data_AF-A0A6V8Q7I3-F1
#
_entry.id   AF-A0A6V8Q7I3-F1
#
_cell.length_a   1.000
_cell.length_b   1.000
_cell.length_c   1.000
_cell.angle_alpha   90.00
_cell.angle_beta   90.00
_cell.angle_gamma   90.00
#
_symmetry.space_group_name_H-M   'P 1'
#
loop_
_entity.id
_entity.type
_entity.pdbx_description
1 polymer ?
#
loop_
_entity_poly.entity_id
_entity_poly.type
_entity_poly.pdbx_seq_one_letter_code
_entity_poly.pdbx_strand_id
1 'polypeptide(L)'
;MKCGSRERNGISFRCITDRGEELNVRIDVCSDTVLRFRMSLEEDNSGEKSPMETEKIWPEVDFEVIENDRQVKIKTSSLVVKITKDPWEFLIYNSMGHLVCGESHSDLDVQQKLKIKTLSYYKDETGIERVVGSFRVAPDERFDGF
;
A
#
# COMPACT_ATOMS: atom_id res chain seq x y z
N MET A 1 11.66 -17.61 4.90
CA MET A 1 10.78 -16.56 4.39
C MET A 1 11.48 -15.94 3.19
N LYS A 2 10.89 -15.98 1.97
CA LYS A 2 11.57 -15.47 0.76
C LYS A 2 11.54 -13.94 0.79
N CYS A 3 12.73 -13.34 0.67
CA CYS A 3 12.98 -11.90 0.53
C CYS A 3 12.29 -11.37 -0.74
N GLY A 4 11.74 -10.15 -0.71
CA GLY A 4 11.03 -9.55 -1.85
C GLY A 4 11.86 -9.52 -3.14
N SER A 5 11.19 -9.61 -4.29
CA SER A 5 11.84 -9.47 -5.59
C SER A 5 11.84 -8.00 -6.00
N ARG A 6 13.04 -7.43 -6.14
CA ARG A 6 13.20 -6.10 -6.76
C ARG A 6 13.02 -6.22 -8.26
N GLU A 7 12.20 -5.36 -8.82
CA GLU A 7 12.01 -5.22 -10.25
C GLU A 7 12.46 -3.83 -10.70
N ARG A 8 12.60 -3.64 -12.02
CA ARG A 8 13.12 -2.38 -12.59
C ARG A 8 12.42 -1.14 -12.05
N ASN A 9 11.10 -1.21 -11.86
CA ASN A 9 10.27 -0.07 -11.47
C ASN A 9 9.57 -0.29 -10.12
N GLY A 10 10.03 -1.20 -9.26
CA GLY A 10 9.32 -1.42 -8.00
C GLY A 10 9.82 -2.58 -7.14
N ILE A 11 8.98 -2.95 -6.18
CA ILE A 11 9.21 -4.07 -5.28
C ILE A 11 7.94 -4.91 -5.14
N SER A 12 8.13 -6.24 -5.14
CA SER A 12 7.11 -7.21 -4.76
C SER A 12 7.55 -7.95 -3.50
N PHE A 13 6.66 -8.10 -2.52
CA PHE A 13 6.91 -8.83 -1.29
C PHE A 13 5.62 -9.49 -0.78
N ARG A 14 5.76 -10.40 0.17
CA ARG A 14 4.63 -11.11 0.79
C ARG A 14 4.45 -10.67 2.23
N CYS A 15 3.20 -10.58 2.67
CA CYS A 15 2.83 -10.39 4.07
C CYS A 15 1.72 -11.37 4.46
N ILE A 16 1.46 -11.48 5.76
CA ILE A 16 0.38 -12.32 6.31
C ILE A 16 -0.69 -11.37 6.86
N THR A 17 -1.95 -11.60 6.49
CA THR A 17 -3.08 -10.82 6.99
C THR A 17 -3.39 -11.16 8.45
N ASP A 18 -4.25 -10.37 9.09
CA ASP A 18 -4.80 -10.65 10.43
C ASP A 18 -5.58 -11.98 10.51
N ARG A 19 -5.96 -12.55 9.34
CA ARG A 19 -6.63 -13.85 9.21
C ARG A 19 -5.66 -15.01 8.90
N GLY A 20 -4.36 -14.76 8.86
CA GLY A 20 -3.36 -15.77 8.52
C GLY A 20 -3.27 -16.08 7.02
N GLU A 21 -3.84 -15.22 6.17
CA GLU A 21 -3.81 -15.41 4.71
C GLU A 21 -2.54 -14.77 4.13
N GLU A 22 -1.93 -15.42 3.14
CA GLU A 22 -0.77 -14.87 2.44
C GLU A 22 -1.24 -13.84 1.40
N LEU A 23 -0.67 -12.63 1.45
CA LEU A 23 -0.98 -11.53 0.56
C LEU A 23 0.27 -11.15 -0.23
N ASN A 24 0.16 -11.13 -1.55
CA ASN A 24 1.19 -10.63 -2.45
C ASN A 24 0.99 -9.12 -2.63
N VAL A 25 1.98 -8.34 -2.23
CA VAL A 25 2.00 -6.89 -2.37
C VAL A 25 3.01 -6.50 -3.43
N ARG A 26 2.59 -5.68 -4.37
CA ARG A 26 3.45 -5.04 -5.37
C ARG A 26 3.31 -3.53 -5.29
N ILE A 27 4.44 -2.86 -5.33
CA ILE A 27 4.50 -1.40 -5.37
C ILE A 27 5.36 -0.98 -6.55
N ASP A 28 4.74 -0.33 -7.52
CA ASP A 28 5.44 0.27 -8.65
C ASP A 28 5.70 1.75 -8.37
N VAL A 29 6.92 2.18 -8.66
CA VAL A 29 7.34 3.58 -8.72
C VAL A 29 7.10 4.08 -10.15
N CYS A 30 5.94 4.70 -10.34
CA CYS A 30 5.47 5.20 -11.63
C CYS A 30 6.08 6.56 -11.99
N SER A 31 6.31 7.40 -10.98
CA SER A 31 7.07 8.63 -11.10
C SER A 31 7.70 8.94 -9.75
N ASP A 32 8.43 10.05 -9.67
CA ASP A 32 8.98 10.52 -8.41
C ASP A 32 7.91 10.83 -7.33
N THR A 33 6.67 11.09 -7.75
CA THR A 33 5.52 11.43 -6.89
C THR A 33 4.32 10.48 -7.02
N VAL A 34 4.39 9.47 -7.89
CA VAL A 34 3.28 8.55 -8.17
C VAL A 34 3.72 7.13 -7.88
N LEU A 35 2.94 6.46 -7.04
CA LEU A 35 3.16 5.08 -6.64
C LEU A 35 1.89 4.29 -6.91
N ARG A 36 2.06 3.03 -7.31
CA ARG A 36 0.95 2.12 -7.54
C ARG A 36 1.02 0.94 -6.59
N PHE A 37 0.04 0.82 -5.71
CA PHE A 37 -0.12 -0.33 -4.83
C PHE A 37 -1.04 -1.36 -5.50
N ARG A 38 -0.59 -2.61 -5.52
CA ARG A 38 -1.37 -3.77 -5.97
C ARG A 38 -1.26 -4.87 -4.93
N MET A 39 -2.40 -5.45 -4.58
CA MET A 39 -2.48 -6.49 -3.57
C MET A 39 -3.38 -7.60 -4.08
N SER A 40 -2.94 -8.84 -3.94
CA SER A 40 -3.72 -10.03 -4.33
C SER A 40 -3.43 -11.18 -3.39
N LEU A 41 -4.46 -11.99 -3.15
CA LEU A 41 -4.35 -13.28 -2.46
C LEU A 41 -3.80 -14.37 -3.40
N GLU A 42 -3.82 -14.13 -4.70
CA GLU A 42 -3.27 -15.02 -5.73
C GLU A 42 -1.81 -14.69 -6.01
N GLU A 43 -1.04 -15.67 -6.51
CA GLU A 43 0.38 -15.47 -6.82
C GLU A 43 0.61 -14.51 -8.00
N ASP A 44 -0.39 -14.31 -8.86
CA ASP A 44 -0.30 -13.43 -10.01
C ASP A 44 -1.04 -12.10 -9.78
N ASN A 45 -0.27 -11.01 -9.76
CA ASN A 45 -0.74 -9.62 -9.68
C ASN A 45 -0.66 -8.89 -11.04
N SER A 46 -0.41 -9.63 -12.13
CA SER A 46 -0.10 -9.06 -13.45
C SER A 46 -1.31 -8.84 -14.36
N GLY A 47 -2.48 -9.38 -14.01
CA GLY A 47 -3.48 -9.75 -15.01
C GLY A 47 -4.51 -8.69 -15.41
N GLU A 48 -5.04 -7.90 -14.46
CA GLU A 48 -6.22 -7.08 -14.77
C GLU A 48 -5.86 -5.67 -15.22
N LYS A 49 -6.10 -5.41 -16.51
CA LYS A 49 -5.99 -4.08 -17.09
C LYS A 49 -7.16 -3.24 -16.59
N SER A 50 -6.85 -2.17 -15.86
CA SER A 50 -7.85 -1.17 -15.56
C SER A 50 -8.28 -0.47 -16.85
N PRO A 51 -9.59 -0.35 -17.14
CA PRO A 51 -10.06 0.43 -18.29
C PRO A 51 -9.73 1.93 -18.15
N MET A 52 -9.37 2.39 -16.95
CA MET A 52 -8.99 3.77 -16.66
C MET A 52 -7.49 4.03 -16.78
N GLU A 53 -6.67 3.01 -16.94
CA GLU A 53 -5.22 3.17 -17.09
C GLU A 53 -4.85 3.47 -18.54
N THR A 54 -4.52 4.74 -18.81
CA THR A 54 -4.10 5.20 -20.14
C THR A 54 -2.60 5.03 -20.38
N GLU A 55 -1.79 5.18 -19.33
CA GLU A 55 -0.33 5.10 -19.38
C GLU A 55 0.18 3.73 -18.93
N LYS A 56 0.86 3.03 -19.83
CA LYS A 56 1.38 1.67 -19.58
C LYS A 56 2.89 1.62 -19.37
N ILE A 57 3.60 2.67 -19.79
CA ILE A 57 5.05 2.76 -19.73
C ILE A 57 5.38 4.02 -18.96
N TRP A 58 5.75 3.81 -17.70
CA TRP A 58 6.25 4.87 -16.85
C TRP A 58 7.72 5.14 -17.15
N PRO A 59 8.17 6.41 -17.06
CA PRO A 59 9.59 6.71 -17.15
C PRO A 59 10.36 5.99 -16.04
N GLU A 60 11.63 5.71 -16.29
CA GLU A 60 12.51 5.17 -15.25
C GLU A 60 12.75 6.25 -14.19
N VAL A 61 12.60 5.86 -12.93
CA VAL A 61 12.74 6.74 -11.76
C VAL A 61 13.85 6.17 -10.90
N ASP A 62 14.74 7.02 -10.42
CA ASP A 62 15.70 6.61 -9.39
C ASP A 62 14.98 6.46 -8.06
N PHE A 63 15.01 5.26 -7.49
CA PHE A 63 14.48 4.99 -6.16
C PHE A 63 15.37 4.00 -5.39
N GLU A 64 15.37 4.15 -4.08
CA GLU A 64 16.03 3.25 -3.14
C GLU A 64 14.99 2.38 -2.45
N VAL A 65 15.30 1.10 -2.31
CA VAL A 65 14.50 0.17 -1.49
C VAL A 65 15.35 -0.34 -0.34
N ILE A 66 14.83 -0.23 0.88
CA ILE A 66 15.39 -0.82 2.09
C ILE A 66 14.32 -1.78 2.63
N GLU A 67 14.63 -3.08 2.63
CA GLU A 67 13.71 -4.12 3.09
C GLU A 67 14.35 -4.92 4.22
N ASN A 68 13.55 -5.26 5.22
CA ASN A 68 13.84 -6.30 6.19
C ASN A 68 12.59 -7.16 6.45
N ASP A 69 12.68 -8.09 7.40
CA ASP A 69 11.60 -9.02 7.73
C ASP A 69 10.32 -8.33 8.23
N ARG A 70 10.42 -7.11 8.78
CA ARG A 70 9.30 -6.38 9.38
C ARG A 70 8.84 -5.19 8.56
N GLN A 71 9.71 -4.63 7.72
CA GLN A 71 9.44 -3.35 7.06
C GLN A 71 9.98 -3.29 5.63
N VAL A 72 9.27 -2.55 4.79
CA VAL A 72 9.72 -2.11 3.47
C VAL A 72 9.73 -0.59 3.46
N LYS A 73 10.83 0.00 3.02
CA LYS A 73 10.96 1.44 2.80
C LYS A 73 11.35 1.70 1.36
N ILE A 74 10.58 2.55 0.69
CA ILE A 74 10.84 3.01 -0.68
C ILE A 74 11.12 4.50 -0.60
N LYS A 75 12.17 4.97 -1.26
CA LYS A 75 12.56 6.38 -1.27
C LYS A 75 12.80 6.84 -2.70
N THR A 76 12.05 7.84 -3.13
CA THR A 76 12.31 8.61 -4.36
C THR A 76 12.95 9.94 -3.97
N SER A 77 13.11 10.88 -4.91
CA SER A 77 13.57 12.24 -4.59
C SER A 77 12.47 13.08 -3.92
N SER A 78 11.18 12.78 -4.17
CA SER A 78 10.04 13.49 -3.56
C SER A 78 9.32 12.75 -2.43
N LEU A 79 9.36 11.41 -2.40
CA LEU A 79 8.55 10.60 -1.49
C LEU A 79 9.40 9.61 -0.67
N VAL A 80 8.93 9.36 0.55
CA VAL A 80 9.38 8.26 1.40
C VAL A 80 8.18 7.43 1.83
N VAL A 81 8.10 6.20 1.36
CA VAL A 81 7.08 5.23 1.77
C VAL A 81 7.66 4.30 2.80
N LYS A 82 6.94 4.10 3.89
CA LYS A 82 7.25 3.12 4.92
C LYS A 82 6.07 2.16 5.04
N ILE A 83 6.36 0.88 5.02
CA ILE A 83 5.39 -0.19 5.20
C ILE A 83 5.87 -1.07 6.33
N THR A 84 5.03 -1.28 7.33
CA THR A 84 5.19 -2.32 8.34
C THR A 84 4.38 -3.53 7.91
N LYS A 85 5.00 -4.72 7.93
CA LYS A 85 4.40 -5.96 7.45
C LYS A 85 3.46 -6.61 8.48
N ASP A 86 3.73 -6.41 9.77
CA ASP A 86 2.96 -6.97 10.89
C ASP A 86 3.11 -6.09 12.17
N PRO A 87 2.04 -5.43 12.65
CA PRO A 87 0.76 -5.28 11.95
C PRO A 87 0.94 -4.48 10.65
N TRP A 88 0.08 -4.74 9.67
CA TRP A 88 0.09 -3.99 8.41
C TRP A 88 -0.15 -2.50 8.67
N GLU A 89 0.76 -1.66 8.20
CA GLU A 89 0.60 -0.19 8.15
C GLU A 89 1.41 0.35 6.96
N PHE A 90 0.86 1.30 6.19
CA PHE A 90 1.67 2.14 5.31
C PHE A 90 1.56 3.64 5.64
N LEU A 91 2.69 4.33 5.51
CA LEU A 91 2.85 5.77 5.70
C LEU A 91 3.67 6.35 4.54
N ILE A 92 3.20 7.44 3.96
CA ILE A 92 3.82 8.15 2.86
C ILE A 92 4.19 9.56 3.34
N TYR A 93 5.46 9.90 3.24
CA TYR A 93 6.01 11.20 3.59
C TYR A 93 6.53 11.91 2.36
N ASN A 94 6.52 13.24 2.36
CA ASN A 94 7.27 14.02 1.38
C ASN A 94 8.77 14.08 1.73
N SER A 95 9.57 14.71 0.86
CA SER A 95 11.02 14.89 1.04
C SER A 95 11.40 15.72 2.28
N MET A 96 10.48 16.53 2.81
CA MET A 96 10.66 17.28 4.06
C MET A 96 10.32 16.45 5.32
N GLY A 97 9.82 15.23 5.16
CA GLY A 97 9.41 14.37 6.27
C GLY A 97 8.01 14.64 6.81
N HIS A 98 7.20 15.47 6.13
CA HIS A 98 5.79 15.64 6.49
C HIS A 98 4.97 14.45 5.97
N LEU A 99 4.07 13.96 6.81
CA LEU A 99 3.13 12.90 6.43
C LEU A 99 2.15 13.44 5.38
N VAL A 100 2.07 12.79 4.23
CA VAL A 100 1.17 13.13 3.12
C VAL A 100 -0.05 12.23 3.12
N CYS A 101 0.13 10.93 3.36
CA CYS A 101 -0.94 9.95 3.38
C CYS A 101 -0.54 8.76 4.25
N GLY A 102 -1.51 8.10 4.87
CA GLY A 102 -1.28 6.89 5.63
C GLY A 102 -2.56 6.33 6.23
N GLU A 103 -2.49 5.09 6.72
CA GLU A 103 -3.65 4.40 7.30
C GLU A 103 -4.06 4.97 8.65
N SER A 104 -5.37 5.00 8.90
CA SER A 104 -5.93 5.45 10.17
C SER A 104 -6.18 4.29 11.12
N HIS A 105 -5.38 4.22 12.18
CA HIS A 105 -5.56 3.27 13.29
C HIS A 105 -6.21 3.90 14.53
N SER A 106 -6.69 5.14 14.43
CA SER A 106 -7.15 5.93 15.59
C SER A 106 -8.66 5.88 15.81
N ASP A 107 -9.45 5.31 14.89
CA ASP A 107 -10.91 5.21 15.06
C ASP A 107 -11.27 3.99 15.92
N LEU A 108 -11.05 4.14 17.22
CA LEU A 108 -11.30 3.11 18.22
C LEU A 108 -12.67 3.30 18.91
N ASP A 109 -13.32 2.21 19.24
CA ASP A 109 -14.49 2.19 20.12
C ASP A 109 -14.09 2.28 21.60
N VAL A 110 -15.09 2.27 22.48
CA VAL A 110 -14.87 2.31 23.95
C VAL A 110 -14.12 1.08 24.49
N GLN A 111 -14.00 0.01 23.70
CA GLN A 111 -13.24 -1.20 24.01
C GLN A 111 -11.85 -1.22 23.36
N GLN A 112 -11.41 -0.11 22.76
CA GLN A 112 -10.15 -0.01 22.01
C GLN A 112 -10.10 -0.91 20.76
N LYS A 113 -11.25 -1.21 20.16
CA LYS A 113 -11.32 -1.93 18.88
C LYS A 113 -11.54 -0.95 17.75
N LEU A 114 -10.89 -1.19 16.61
CA LEU A 114 -11.12 -0.40 15.41
C LEU A 114 -12.58 -0.51 14.97
N LYS A 115 -13.27 0.63 14.87
CA LYS A 115 -14.64 0.70 14.33
C LYS A 115 -14.65 0.43 12.83
N ILE A 116 -13.61 0.91 12.14
CA ILE A 116 -13.41 0.73 10.70
C ILE A 116 -12.07 0.04 10.51
N LYS A 117 -12.06 -1.05 9.74
CA LYS A 117 -10.82 -1.73 9.36
C LYS A 117 -9.95 -0.78 8.55
N THR A 118 -8.64 -0.89 8.70
CA THR A 118 -7.67 -0.28 7.78
C THR A 118 -7.75 -0.95 6.41
N LEU A 119 -6.70 -0.92 5.59
CA LEU A 119 -6.73 -1.64 4.32
C LEU A 119 -7.04 -3.13 4.55
N SER A 120 -8.18 -3.56 4.02
CA SER A 120 -8.78 -4.87 4.31
C SER A 120 -9.78 -5.26 3.23
N TYR A 121 -10.21 -6.51 3.24
CA TYR A 121 -11.24 -7.00 2.32
C TYR A 121 -12.29 -7.87 3.03
N TYR A 122 -13.42 -8.00 2.35
CA TYR A 122 -14.48 -8.96 2.61
C TYR A 122 -14.52 -9.92 1.41
N LYS A 123 -14.69 -11.21 1.70
CA LYS A 123 -14.74 -12.26 0.69
C LYS A 123 -15.91 -13.19 0.96
N ASP A 124 -16.46 -13.74 -0.11
CA ASP A 124 -17.47 -14.79 -0.09
C ASP A 124 -16.91 -16.07 -0.77
N GLU A 125 -17.80 -16.98 -1.18
CA GLU A 125 -17.42 -18.21 -1.88
C GLU A 125 -16.85 -17.97 -3.29
N THR A 126 -17.13 -16.81 -3.88
CA THR A 126 -16.73 -16.46 -5.26
C THR A 126 -15.44 -15.63 -5.32
N GLY A 127 -15.04 -15.00 -4.22
CA GLY A 127 -13.80 -14.24 -4.14
C GLY A 127 -13.90 -13.00 -3.26
N ILE A 128 -13.06 -12.00 -3.53
CA ILE A 128 -13.11 -10.70 -2.84
C ILE A 128 -14.36 -9.95 -3.32
N GLU A 129 -15.30 -9.73 -2.40
CA GLU A 129 -16.54 -8.99 -2.64
C GLU A 129 -16.31 -7.48 -2.51
N ARG A 130 -15.51 -7.07 -1.52
CA ARG A 130 -15.31 -5.66 -1.17
C ARG A 130 -13.93 -5.41 -0.59
N VAL A 131 -13.28 -4.34 -1.01
CA VAL A 131 -12.09 -3.77 -0.37
C VAL A 131 -12.49 -2.53 0.42
N VAL A 132 -11.92 -2.35 1.60
CA VAL A 132 -12.09 -1.18 2.45
C VAL A 132 -10.73 -0.64 2.85
N GLY A 133 -10.66 0.66 3.11
CA GLY A 133 -9.47 1.30 3.67
C GLY A 133 -9.88 2.53 4.47
N SER A 134 -9.18 2.77 5.58
CA SER A 134 -9.29 3.99 6.36
C SER A 134 -7.99 4.78 6.26
N PHE A 135 -8.09 6.07 5.96
CA PHE A 135 -6.93 6.95 5.82
C PHE A 135 -6.96 8.02 6.89
N ARG A 136 -5.79 8.47 7.32
CA ARG A 136 -5.67 9.62 8.21
C ARG A 136 -6.12 10.86 7.45
N VAL A 137 -6.85 11.71 8.15
CA VAL A 137 -7.31 13.00 7.63
C VAL A 137 -6.89 14.06 8.63
N ALA A 138 -6.15 15.07 8.18
CA ALA A 138 -5.81 16.20 9.04
C ALA A 138 -7.07 17.07 9.27
N PRO A 139 -7.22 17.75 10.44
CA PRO A 139 -8.41 18.56 10.71
C PRO A 139 -8.68 19.68 9.69
N ASP A 140 -7.64 20.13 8.98
CA ASP A 140 -7.67 21.16 7.96
C ASP A 140 -7.60 20.63 6.52
N GLU A 141 -7.56 19.31 6.35
CA GLU A 141 -7.55 18.66 5.04
C GLU A 141 -8.90 18.79 4.34
N ARG A 142 -8.86 18.98 3.02
CA ARG A 142 -10.04 19.15 2.17
C ARG A 142 -10.01 18.14 1.05
N PHE A 143 -11.18 17.61 0.72
CA PHE A 143 -11.38 16.67 -0.39
C PHE A 143 -12.27 17.32 -1.43
N ASP A 144 -11.79 17.34 -2.67
CA ASP A 144 -12.49 17.85 -3.84
C ASP A 144 -12.47 16.78 -4.95
N GLY A 145 -13.53 16.69 -5.76
CA GLY A 145 -13.70 15.65 -6.80
C GLY A 145 -14.38 14.37 -6.29
N PHE A 146 -14.60 13.38 -7.20
CA PHE A 146 -15.08 12.01 -6.95
C PHE A 146 -14.69 11.05 -8.08
#